data_AF-A0A8W8N3N4-F1
#
_entry.id   AF-A0A8W8N3N4-F1
#
_cell.length_a   1.000
_cell.length_b   1.000
_cell.length_c   1.000
_cell.angle_alpha   90.00
_cell.angle_beta   90.00
_cell.angle_gamma   90.00
#
_symmetry.space_group_name_H-M   'P 1'
#
loop_
_entity.id
_entity.type
_entity.pdbx_description
1 polymer ?
#
loop_
_entity_poly.entity_id
_entity_poly.type
_entity_poly.pdbx_seq_one_letter_code
_entity_poly.pdbx_strand_id
1 'polypeptide(L)'
;AEKTLLVPTPRLRHGLFNKLLPPQGCGKEILRYCSTSQGLKEYSVPIGLEAKVKVDLVVIGSVAVSKEGYRIGKGEGYADLEYAMMCAMGAVTPDTIVVTTVHDTQIVDIPEELMEDHDVLVDYIITDTQVIKCNRTKPKPTGIIWSRLTPEKVRQVPILKHLREKEKEAGKDVTLKDGREEEDIPEREDRRRMDSDYGRMRFRGQPRRRNMRRRRPRRRDESENTGDDEEHEDYRPRRRRGPRTRAPIPTLFVGSIQRSVRVSELKGEIRGKDVNPIRVIWNGAKGYSLLQFQEMQEMEAALDALQNLEIRGRKLRVEKSNRLKHDDSDNAHDGVVDEKADD
;
A
#
# COMPACT_ATOMS: atom_id res chain seq x y z
N ALA A 1 16.65 25.56 -13.68
CA ALA A 1 15.78 24.39 -13.48
C ALA A 1 14.57 24.55 -14.39
N GLU A 2 14.64 24.01 -15.60
CA GLU A 2 13.64 24.26 -16.67
C GLU A 2 12.84 23.00 -17.04
N LYS A 3 13.02 21.91 -16.29
CA LYS A 3 12.30 20.66 -16.51
C LYS A 3 11.05 20.62 -15.65
N THR A 4 9.93 20.17 -16.23
CA THR A 4 8.72 19.88 -15.48
C THR A 4 8.83 18.49 -14.88
N LEU A 5 8.72 18.38 -13.56
CA LEU A 5 8.71 17.09 -12.87
C LEU A 5 7.28 16.66 -12.58
N LEU A 6 6.93 15.47 -13.06
CA LEU A 6 5.69 14.79 -12.74
C LEU A 6 6.02 13.62 -11.83
N VAL A 7 5.32 13.52 -10.70
CA VAL A 7 5.53 12.46 -9.73
C VAL A 7 4.25 11.65 -9.59
N PRO A 8 4.27 10.33 -9.79
CA PRO A 8 3.11 9.48 -9.54
C PRO A 8 2.58 9.65 -8.12
N THR A 9 1.25 9.62 -7.94
CA THR A 9 0.71 9.65 -6.59
C THR A 9 0.91 8.30 -5.90
N PRO A 10 1.32 8.25 -4.62
CA PRO A 10 1.55 6.99 -3.94
C PRO A 10 0.34 6.05 -4.05
N ARG A 11 0.56 4.88 -4.64
CA ARG A 11 -0.46 3.83 -4.83
C ARG A 11 -1.68 4.28 -5.65
N LEU A 12 -1.56 5.35 -6.45
CA LEU A 12 -2.57 5.76 -7.43
C LEU A 12 -3.98 6.02 -6.84
N ARG A 13 -4.06 6.47 -5.58
CA ARG A 13 -5.35 6.70 -4.90
C ARG A 13 -5.99 8.05 -5.19
N HIS A 14 -5.20 9.06 -5.60
CA HIS A 14 -5.65 10.46 -5.66
C HIS A 14 -5.18 11.18 -6.94
N GLY A 15 -5.57 10.67 -8.11
CA GLY A 15 -5.11 11.17 -9.41
C GLY A 15 -3.82 10.50 -9.88
N LEU A 16 -3.44 10.72 -11.14
CA LEU A 16 -2.30 10.00 -11.72
C LEU A 16 -0.96 10.65 -11.34
N PHE A 17 -0.87 11.98 -11.49
CA PHE A 17 0.36 12.72 -11.23
C PHE A 17 0.15 13.91 -10.32
N ASN A 18 1.23 14.30 -9.67
CA ASN A 18 1.45 15.63 -9.15
C ASN A 18 2.53 16.32 -10.00
N LYS A 19 2.23 17.52 -10.48
CA LYS A 19 3.22 18.41 -11.10
C LYS A 19 3.91 19.22 -10.02
N LEU A 20 5.22 19.02 -9.86
CA LEU A 20 6.01 19.77 -8.90
C LEU A 20 6.18 21.23 -9.38
N LEU A 21 5.93 22.17 -8.48
CA LEU A 21 6.02 23.62 -8.67
C LEU A 21 6.93 24.20 -7.57
N PRO A 22 8.26 24.02 -7.66
CA PRO A 22 9.16 24.66 -6.72
C PRO A 22 9.13 26.19 -6.90
N PRO A 23 9.37 26.99 -5.83
CA PRO A 23 9.42 28.44 -5.95
C PRO A 23 10.47 28.89 -6.97
N GLN A 24 10.15 29.93 -7.73
CA GLN A 24 11.06 30.44 -8.75
C GLN A 24 12.37 30.94 -8.10
N GLY A 25 13.51 30.58 -8.70
CA GLY A 25 14.82 30.97 -8.17
C GLY A 25 15.24 30.27 -6.87
N CYS A 26 14.53 29.22 -6.44
CA CYS A 26 14.87 28.54 -5.19
C CYS A 26 16.23 27.83 -5.23
N GLY A 27 16.92 27.83 -4.09
CA GLY A 27 18.21 27.16 -3.92
C GLY A 27 18.10 25.63 -3.79
N LYS A 28 19.26 24.96 -3.80
CA LYS A 28 19.34 23.48 -3.70
C LYS A 28 18.62 22.89 -2.49
N GLU A 29 18.63 23.57 -1.35
CA GLU A 29 17.95 23.11 -0.13
C GLU A 29 16.43 23.03 -0.28
N ILE A 30 15.83 24.01 -0.96
CA ILE A 30 14.38 23.99 -1.23
C ILE A 30 14.06 22.88 -2.24
N LEU A 31 14.87 22.72 -3.30
CA LEU A 31 14.69 21.63 -4.26
C LEU A 31 14.79 20.25 -3.57
N ARG A 32 15.74 20.11 -2.63
CA ARG A 32 15.87 18.90 -1.80
C ARG A 32 14.62 18.70 -0.96
N TYR A 33 14.08 19.74 -0.33
CA TYR A 33 12.83 19.63 0.42
C TYR A 33 11.64 19.23 -0.48
N CYS A 34 11.51 19.82 -1.66
CA CYS A 34 10.47 19.49 -2.64
C CYS A 34 10.50 18.01 -3.08
N SER A 35 11.68 17.37 -3.05
CA SER A 35 11.83 15.93 -3.35
C SER A 35 11.34 15.00 -2.23
N THR A 36 10.97 15.55 -1.06
CA THR A 36 10.39 14.76 0.04
C THR A 36 8.89 14.56 -0.13
N SER A 37 8.31 13.57 0.56
CA SER A 37 6.85 13.36 0.54
C SER A 37 6.06 14.56 1.07
N GLN A 38 6.62 15.35 2.00
CA GLN A 38 5.97 16.54 2.53
C GLN A 38 6.10 17.71 1.55
N GLY A 39 7.30 17.93 1.02
CA GLY A 39 7.55 18.96 0.02
C GLY A 39 6.72 18.73 -1.24
N LEU A 40 6.54 17.49 -1.69
CA LEU A 40 5.64 17.19 -2.81
C LEU A 40 4.20 17.64 -2.52
N LYS A 41 3.68 17.45 -1.30
CA LYS A 41 2.31 17.88 -0.96
C LYS A 41 2.14 19.40 -0.94
N GLU A 42 3.17 20.11 -0.50
CA GLU A 42 3.15 21.57 -0.37
C GLU A 42 3.45 22.29 -1.69
N TYR A 43 4.30 21.69 -2.53
CA TYR A 43 4.83 22.29 -3.75
C TYR A 43 4.42 21.51 -5.01
N SER A 44 3.23 20.92 -5.04
CA SER A 44 2.71 20.33 -6.27
C SER A 44 1.21 20.52 -6.46
N VAL A 45 0.79 20.37 -7.71
CA VAL A 45 -0.63 20.38 -8.09
C VAL A 45 -1.00 19.07 -8.77
N PRO A 46 -2.16 18.48 -8.45
CA PRO A 46 -2.60 17.26 -9.09
C PRO A 46 -2.90 17.50 -10.57
N ILE A 47 -2.56 16.51 -11.40
CA ILE A 47 -2.91 16.45 -12.81
C ILE A 47 -4.01 15.39 -12.97
N GLY A 48 -5.13 15.82 -13.56
CA GLY A 48 -6.27 14.95 -13.87
C GLY A 48 -6.04 14.06 -15.09
N LEU A 49 -6.89 13.04 -15.24
CA LEU A 49 -6.85 12.08 -16.35
C LEU A 49 -7.04 12.70 -17.74
N GLU A 50 -7.76 13.83 -17.82
CA GLU A 50 -8.03 14.51 -19.08
C GLU A 50 -6.96 15.54 -19.46
N ALA A 51 -5.93 15.71 -18.61
CA ALA A 51 -4.85 16.62 -18.91
C ALA A 51 -4.00 16.07 -20.07
N LYS A 52 -3.86 16.87 -21.12
CA LYS A 52 -2.97 16.58 -22.24
C LYS A 52 -1.53 16.89 -21.84
N VAL A 53 -0.88 15.88 -21.26
CA VAL A 53 0.52 15.94 -20.85
C VAL A 53 1.34 15.07 -21.77
N LYS A 54 2.53 15.52 -22.16
CA LYS A 54 3.51 14.70 -22.86
C LYS A 54 4.70 14.44 -21.93
N VAL A 55 5.10 13.19 -21.81
CA VAL A 55 6.26 12.76 -21.04
C VAL A 55 7.38 12.41 -22.00
N ASP A 56 8.45 13.20 -21.97
CA ASP A 56 9.63 12.98 -22.81
C ASP A 56 10.59 11.93 -22.21
N LEU A 57 10.59 11.79 -20.88
CA LEU A 57 11.47 10.92 -20.12
C LEU A 57 10.77 10.35 -18.88
N VAL A 58 10.81 9.04 -18.72
CA VAL A 58 10.39 8.32 -17.51
C VAL A 58 11.61 7.89 -16.74
N VAL A 59 11.68 8.24 -15.46
CA VAL A 59 12.71 7.74 -14.53
C VAL A 59 12.05 6.71 -13.61
N ILE A 60 12.49 5.45 -13.71
CA ILE A 60 11.92 4.33 -12.96
C ILE A 60 12.97 3.69 -12.05
N GLY A 61 12.54 3.29 -10.85
CA GLY A 61 13.40 2.59 -9.90
C GLY A 61 13.48 1.09 -10.21
N SER A 62 14.66 0.51 -9.95
CA SER A 62 14.95 -0.91 -10.19
C SER A 62 15.69 -1.52 -9.01
N VAL A 63 15.35 -2.77 -8.67
CA VAL A 63 16.11 -3.61 -7.74
C VAL A 63 17.32 -4.21 -8.47
N ALA A 64 17.10 -4.68 -9.70
CA ALA A 64 18.13 -5.18 -10.60
C ALA A 64 17.74 -4.87 -12.05
N VAL A 65 18.73 -4.81 -12.95
CA VAL A 65 18.53 -4.53 -14.37
C VAL A 65 19.54 -5.28 -15.24
N SER A 66 19.17 -5.66 -16.46
CA SER A 66 20.08 -6.29 -17.43
C SER A 66 20.40 -5.37 -18.61
N LYS A 67 21.45 -5.68 -19.38
CA LYS A 67 21.87 -4.88 -20.55
C LYS A 67 20.87 -4.92 -21.72
N GLU A 68 19.95 -5.88 -21.70
CA GLU A 68 18.82 -6.01 -22.61
C GLU A 68 17.67 -5.07 -22.20
N GLY A 69 17.76 -4.42 -21.04
CA GLY A 69 16.75 -3.52 -20.50
C GLY A 69 15.68 -4.20 -19.65
N TYR A 70 15.86 -5.49 -19.33
CA TYR A 70 15.01 -6.21 -18.39
C TYR A 70 15.19 -5.66 -16.98
N ARG A 71 14.09 -5.52 -16.24
CA ARG A 71 14.06 -4.81 -14.97
C ARG A 71 13.32 -5.62 -13.92
N ILE A 72 13.96 -5.83 -12.77
CA ILE A 72 13.29 -6.37 -11.59
C ILE A 72 12.87 -5.21 -10.68
N GLY A 73 11.56 -5.07 -10.50
CA GLY A 73 10.98 -4.15 -9.53
C GLY A 73 10.86 -4.75 -8.13
N LYS A 74 10.13 -4.07 -7.24
CA LYS A 74 9.81 -4.59 -5.90
C LYS A 74 8.80 -5.76 -5.94
N GLY A 75 8.08 -5.94 -7.06
CA GLY A 75 7.12 -7.04 -7.26
C GLY A 75 5.63 -6.69 -7.08
N GLU A 76 5.30 -5.44 -6.74
CA GLU A 76 3.89 -5.02 -6.53
C GLU A 76 3.15 -4.61 -7.83
N GLY A 77 3.87 -4.53 -8.95
CA GLY A 77 3.36 -4.14 -10.26
C GLY A 77 2.90 -2.68 -10.40
N TYR A 78 3.14 -1.81 -9.40
CA TYR A 78 2.66 -0.42 -9.44
C TYR A 78 3.35 0.42 -10.52
N ALA A 79 4.68 0.30 -10.68
CA ALA A 79 5.40 1.12 -11.65
C ALA A 79 5.02 0.75 -13.10
N ASP A 80 4.81 -0.54 -13.34
CA ASP A 80 4.37 -1.07 -14.63
C ASP A 80 2.93 -0.63 -14.95
N LEU A 81 2.05 -0.67 -13.94
CA LEU A 81 0.69 -0.13 -14.05
C LEU A 81 0.67 1.39 -14.25
N GLU A 82 1.50 2.15 -13.53
CA GLU A 82 1.66 3.61 -13.70
C GLU A 82 2.05 3.96 -15.13
N TYR A 83 3.00 3.21 -15.71
CA TYR A 83 3.40 3.35 -17.10
C TYR A 83 2.27 3.01 -18.07
N ALA A 84 1.60 1.87 -17.89
CA ALA A 84 0.47 1.46 -18.71
C ALA A 84 -0.66 2.50 -18.72
N MET A 85 -0.94 3.11 -17.57
CA MET A 85 -1.91 4.20 -17.46
C MET A 85 -1.47 5.47 -18.18
N MET A 86 -0.16 5.81 -18.16
CA MET A 86 0.36 6.91 -18.98
C MET A 86 0.16 6.66 -20.47
N CYS A 87 0.35 5.43 -20.93
CA CYS A 87 0.08 5.05 -22.31
C CYS A 87 -1.42 5.21 -22.65
N ALA A 88 -2.32 4.74 -21.78
CA ALA A 88 -3.77 4.88 -21.97
C ALA A 88 -4.23 6.35 -22.02
N MET A 89 -3.54 7.25 -21.31
CA MET A 89 -3.77 8.70 -21.37
C MET A 89 -3.12 9.39 -22.57
N GLY A 90 -2.33 8.67 -23.38
CA GLY A 90 -1.53 9.25 -24.45
C GLY A 90 -0.38 10.14 -23.96
N ALA A 91 -0.02 10.04 -22.67
CA ALA A 91 1.07 10.82 -22.09
C ALA A 91 2.46 10.25 -22.40
N VAL A 92 2.52 8.94 -22.61
CA VAL A 92 3.72 8.19 -22.97
C VAL A 92 3.47 7.46 -24.29
N THR A 93 4.51 7.36 -25.11
CA THR A 93 4.50 6.65 -26.39
C THR A 93 5.57 5.55 -26.36
N PRO A 94 5.56 4.58 -27.31
CA PRO A 94 6.63 3.58 -27.42
C PRO A 94 8.04 4.19 -27.52
N ASP A 95 8.14 5.39 -28.09
CA ASP A 95 9.38 6.14 -28.28
C ASP A 95 9.81 6.94 -27.05
N THR A 96 8.95 7.10 -26.04
CA THR A 96 9.30 7.79 -24.80
C THR A 96 10.44 7.07 -24.11
N ILE A 97 11.51 7.80 -23.79
CA ILE A 97 12.70 7.22 -23.16
C ILE A 97 12.41 6.84 -21.71
N VAL A 98 12.78 5.63 -21.32
CA VAL A 98 12.72 5.11 -19.95
C VAL A 98 14.14 4.90 -19.46
N VAL A 99 14.48 5.49 -18.32
CA VAL A 99 15.79 5.32 -17.69
C VAL A 99 15.67 4.83 -16.26
N THR A 100 16.69 4.10 -15.82
CA THR A 100 16.85 3.71 -14.42
C THR A 100 18.19 4.20 -13.89
N THR A 101 18.23 4.51 -12.61
CA THR A 101 19.47 4.78 -11.87
C THR A 101 19.74 3.63 -10.90
N VAL A 102 20.89 2.98 -11.02
CA VAL A 102 21.28 1.84 -10.18
C VAL A 102 22.78 1.90 -9.86
N HIS A 103 23.24 1.12 -8.89
CA HIS A 103 24.66 0.85 -8.71
C HIS A 103 25.15 -0.23 -9.70
N ASP A 104 26.43 -0.22 -10.09
CA ASP A 104 26.99 -1.20 -11.05
C ASP A 104 26.71 -2.66 -10.66
N THR A 105 26.70 -2.98 -9.36
CA THR A 105 26.41 -4.35 -8.85
C THR A 105 24.95 -4.79 -9.01
N GLN A 106 24.04 -3.88 -9.35
CA GLN A 106 22.64 -4.20 -9.65
C GLN A 106 22.42 -4.47 -11.14
N ILE A 107 23.47 -4.33 -11.95
CA ILE A 107 23.48 -4.76 -13.34
C ILE A 107 23.81 -6.24 -13.35
N VAL A 108 22.82 -7.06 -13.66
CA VAL A 108 22.92 -8.54 -13.63
C VAL A 108 22.24 -9.12 -14.87
N ASP A 109 22.62 -10.34 -15.21
CA ASP A 109 21.93 -11.09 -16.26
C ASP A 109 20.55 -11.51 -15.74
N ILE A 110 19.50 -11.10 -16.45
CA ILE A 110 18.11 -11.44 -16.12
C ILE A 110 17.58 -12.33 -17.23
N PRO A 111 17.14 -13.57 -16.93
CA PRO A 111 16.54 -14.44 -17.92
C PRO A 111 15.25 -13.84 -18.49
N GLU A 112 15.08 -13.94 -19.80
CA GLU A 112 13.95 -13.36 -20.53
C GLU A 112 12.60 -13.95 -20.10
N GLU A 113 12.58 -15.20 -19.66
CA GLU A 113 11.39 -15.91 -19.18
C GLU A 113 10.79 -15.32 -17.90
N LEU A 114 11.54 -14.49 -17.17
CA LEU A 114 11.03 -13.75 -16.02
C LEU A 114 10.23 -12.51 -16.42
N MET A 115 10.31 -12.09 -17.68
CA MET A 115 9.69 -10.86 -18.17
C MET A 115 8.31 -11.13 -18.77
N GLU A 116 7.31 -10.42 -18.28
CA GLU A 116 5.95 -10.47 -18.78
C GLU A 116 5.66 -9.34 -19.79
N ASP A 117 4.56 -9.47 -20.53
CA ASP A 117 4.09 -8.54 -21.57
C ASP A 117 3.81 -7.11 -21.06
N HIS A 118 3.52 -6.96 -19.77
CA HIS A 118 3.22 -5.70 -19.13
C HIS A 118 4.43 -5.07 -18.43
N ASP A 119 5.58 -5.75 -18.37
CA ASP A 119 6.75 -5.22 -17.69
C ASP A 119 7.41 -4.10 -18.47
N VAL A 120 7.72 -3.00 -17.78
CA VAL A 120 8.36 -1.84 -18.39
C VAL A 120 9.85 -2.06 -18.53
N LEU A 121 10.29 -2.09 -19.78
CA LEU A 121 11.69 -2.16 -20.18
C LEU A 121 12.36 -0.79 -20.13
N VAL A 122 13.65 -0.78 -19.79
CA VAL A 122 14.47 0.44 -19.77
C VAL A 122 15.28 0.61 -21.05
N ASP A 123 15.48 1.86 -21.47
CA ASP A 123 16.34 2.23 -22.61
C ASP A 123 17.77 2.53 -22.17
N TYR A 124 17.94 3.15 -21.00
CA TYR A 124 19.26 3.47 -20.46
C TYR A 124 19.37 3.10 -18.99
N ILE A 125 20.54 2.57 -18.65
CA ILE A 125 20.97 2.34 -17.28
C ILE A 125 22.00 3.41 -16.97
N ILE A 126 21.76 4.17 -15.90
CA ILE A 126 22.66 5.20 -15.42
C ILE A 126 23.23 4.71 -14.08
N THR A 127 24.54 4.60 -14.01
CA THR A 127 25.27 4.37 -12.76
C THR A 127 26.09 5.59 -12.39
N ASP A 128 26.78 5.54 -11.27
CA ASP A 128 27.76 6.56 -10.88
C ASP A 128 29.03 6.53 -11.75
N THR A 129 29.26 5.44 -12.50
CA THR A 129 30.45 5.27 -13.35
C THR A 129 30.16 5.41 -14.84
N GLN A 130 28.93 5.12 -15.31
CA GLN A 130 28.64 5.05 -16.75
C GLN A 130 27.16 5.23 -17.10
N VAL A 131 26.92 5.45 -18.39
CA VAL A 131 25.58 5.41 -19.01
C VAL A 131 25.58 4.33 -20.08
N ILE A 132 24.70 3.34 -19.92
CA ILE A 132 24.60 2.17 -20.80
C ILE A 132 23.29 2.26 -21.58
N LYS A 133 23.36 2.25 -22.90
CA LYS A 133 22.18 2.08 -23.76
C LYS A 133 21.83 0.60 -23.84
N CYS A 134 20.58 0.25 -23.58
CA CYS A 134 20.11 -1.12 -23.56
C CYS A 134 19.79 -1.63 -24.96
N ASN A 135 20.16 -2.88 -25.22
CA ASN A 135 19.88 -3.57 -26.48
C ASN A 135 18.53 -4.31 -26.37
N ARG A 136 17.43 -3.55 -26.37
CA ARG A 136 16.08 -4.13 -26.19
C ARG A 136 15.71 -5.05 -27.35
N THR A 137 15.33 -6.28 -27.01
CA THR A 137 14.77 -7.28 -27.94
C THR A 137 13.24 -7.31 -27.93
N LYS A 138 12.62 -6.81 -26.85
CA LYS A 138 11.16 -6.74 -26.66
C LYS A 138 10.62 -5.31 -26.75
N PRO A 139 9.36 -5.12 -27.20
CA PRO A 139 8.70 -3.81 -27.15
C PRO A 139 8.32 -3.43 -25.71
N LYS A 140 8.13 -2.13 -25.47
CA LYS A 140 7.52 -1.65 -24.22
C LYS A 140 6.00 -1.87 -24.25
N PRO A 141 5.34 -1.98 -23.09
CA PRO A 141 3.88 -2.02 -23.00
C PRO A 141 3.25 -0.79 -23.67
N THR A 142 2.17 -0.99 -24.44
CA THR A 142 1.49 0.09 -25.17
C THR A 142 0.22 0.59 -24.48
N GLY A 143 -0.14 0.01 -23.34
CA GLY A 143 -1.38 0.32 -22.63
C GLY A 143 -1.64 -0.64 -21.48
N ILE A 144 -2.85 -0.55 -20.92
CA ILE A 144 -3.32 -1.42 -19.84
C ILE A 144 -3.74 -2.76 -20.42
N ILE A 145 -3.17 -3.85 -19.89
CA ILE A 145 -3.59 -5.22 -20.24
C ILE A 145 -4.65 -5.67 -19.23
N TRP A 146 -5.93 -5.41 -19.52
CA TRP A 146 -7.03 -5.67 -18.59
C TRP A 146 -7.13 -7.14 -18.16
N SER A 147 -6.82 -8.07 -19.07
CA SER A 147 -6.81 -9.51 -18.80
C SER A 147 -5.75 -9.95 -17.79
N ARG A 148 -4.80 -9.08 -17.43
CA ARG A 148 -3.82 -9.31 -16.35
C ARG A 148 -4.26 -8.74 -15.00
N LEU A 149 -5.29 -7.88 -14.98
CA LEU A 149 -5.78 -7.23 -13.78
C LEU A 149 -6.91 -8.04 -13.12
N THR A 150 -6.86 -8.13 -11.79
CA THR A 150 -7.95 -8.71 -11.00
C THR A 150 -8.91 -7.61 -10.53
N PRO A 151 -10.18 -7.93 -10.25
CA PRO A 151 -11.13 -6.97 -9.68
C PRO A 151 -10.63 -6.32 -8.37
N GLU A 152 -9.86 -7.05 -7.55
CA GLU A 152 -9.23 -6.51 -6.34
C GLU A 152 -8.24 -5.40 -6.67
N LYS A 153 -7.41 -5.58 -7.71
CA LYS A 153 -6.44 -4.56 -8.13
C LYS A 153 -7.14 -3.31 -8.65
N VAL A 154 -8.23 -3.47 -9.39
CA VAL A 154 -9.08 -2.37 -9.86
C VAL A 154 -9.69 -1.61 -8.68
N ARG A 155 -10.19 -2.30 -7.63
CA ARG A 155 -10.65 -1.66 -6.39
C ARG A 155 -9.55 -0.89 -5.67
N GLN A 156 -8.34 -1.46 -5.61
CA GLN A 156 -7.21 -0.83 -4.93
C GLN A 156 -6.72 0.44 -5.62
N VAL A 157 -6.96 0.55 -6.93
CA VAL A 157 -6.54 1.68 -7.78
C VAL A 157 -7.79 2.29 -8.43
N PRO A 158 -8.54 3.15 -7.71
CA PRO A 158 -9.87 3.62 -8.14
C PRO A 158 -9.90 4.31 -9.52
N ILE A 159 -8.76 4.88 -9.91
CA ILE A 159 -8.57 5.53 -11.20
C ILE A 159 -8.65 4.56 -12.39
N LEU A 160 -8.39 3.26 -12.17
CA LEU A 160 -8.58 2.24 -13.20
C LEU A 160 -10.03 2.11 -13.64
N LYS A 161 -11.02 2.38 -12.78
CA LYS A 161 -12.44 2.31 -13.17
C LYS A 161 -12.76 3.28 -14.30
N HIS A 162 -12.34 4.53 -14.14
CA HIS A 162 -12.54 5.59 -15.11
C HIS A 162 -11.81 5.28 -16.43
N LEU A 163 -10.58 4.75 -16.35
CA LEU A 163 -9.84 4.33 -17.54
C LEU A 163 -10.49 3.13 -18.23
N ARG A 164 -11.05 2.18 -17.47
CA ARG A 164 -11.76 1.02 -17.99
C ARG A 164 -13.02 1.42 -18.74
N GLU A 165 -13.81 2.33 -18.17
CA GLU A 165 -15.00 2.90 -18.81
C GLU A 165 -14.64 3.59 -20.12
N LYS A 166 -13.63 4.48 -20.09
CA LYS A 166 -13.15 5.20 -21.28
C LYS A 166 -12.66 4.26 -22.38
N GLU A 167 -11.92 3.21 -22.03
CA GLU A 167 -11.43 2.24 -23.01
C GLU A 167 -12.54 1.32 -23.53
N LYS A 168 -13.55 1.00 -22.71
CA LYS A 168 -14.76 0.28 -23.12
C LYS A 168 -15.58 1.11 -24.12
N GLU A 169 -15.77 2.40 -23.85
CA GLU A 169 -16.42 3.35 -24.77
C GLU A 169 -15.66 3.49 -26.10
N ALA A 170 -14.33 3.40 -26.05
CA ALA A 170 -13.48 3.34 -27.24
C ALA A 170 -13.49 1.98 -27.97
N GLY A 171 -14.30 1.01 -27.51
CA GLY A 171 -14.45 -0.31 -28.13
C GLY A 171 -13.30 -1.29 -27.86
N LYS A 172 -12.46 -1.04 -26.84
CA LYS A 172 -11.42 -1.99 -26.43
C LYS A 172 -11.98 -3.09 -25.55
N ASP A 173 -11.35 -4.27 -25.61
CA ASP A 173 -11.62 -5.33 -24.65
C ASP A 173 -11.04 -4.96 -23.28
N VAL A 174 -11.93 -4.91 -22.29
CA VAL A 174 -11.62 -4.55 -20.90
C VAL A 174 -11.96 -5.67 -19.91
N THR A 175 -11.96 -6.91 -20.40
CA THR A 175 -12.22 -8.11 -19.61
C THR A 175 -11.10 -8.32 -18.59
N LEU A 176 -11.46 -8.55 -17.33
CA LEU A 176 -10.51 -8.79 -16.25
C LEU A 176 -10.05 -10.26 -16.21
N LYS A 177 -8.92 -10.53 -15.55
CA LYS A 177 -8.26 -11.85 -15.53
C LYS A 177 -9.18 -13.04 -15.19
N ASP A 178 -10.13 -12.82 -14.29
CA ASP A 178 -11.02 -13.89 -13.81
C ASP A 178 -12.41 -13.87 -14.48
N GLY A 179 -12.63 -13.01 -15.48
CA GLY A 179 -13.95 -12.77 -16.09
C GLY A 179 -15.00 -12.16 -15.15
N ARG A 180 -14.70 -12.07 -13.86
CA ARG A 180 -15.55 -11.50 -12.80
C ARG A 180 -15.62 -9.99 -12.93
N GLU A 181 -16.80 -9.44 -12.69
CA GLU A 181 -16.98 -8.01 -12.56
C GLU A 181 -16.60 -7.55 -11.14
N GLU A 182 -16.42 -6.25 -10.98
CA GLU A 182 -16.12 -5.69 -9.67
C GLU A 182 -17.29 -5.86 -8.69
N GLU A 183 -18.51 -5.90 -9.22
CA GLU A 183 -19.79 -6.06 -8.50
C GLU A 183 -19.95 -7.44 -7.86
N ASP A 184 -19.20 -8.45 -8.35
CA ASP A 184 -19.30 -9.83 -7.89
C ASP A 184 -18.62 -10.09 -6.54
N ILE A 185 -18.00 -9.08 -5.91
CA ILE A 185 -17.17 -9.27 -4.70
C ILE A 185 -17.87 -8.72 -3.45
N PRO A 186 -18.23 -9.59 -2.47
CA PRO A 186 -18.92 -9.17 -1.26
C PRO A 186 -18.09 -8.17 -0.44
N GLU A 187 -18.68 -7.02 -0.06
CA GLU A 187 -18.06 -5.98 0.80
C GLU A 187 -17.48 -6.52 2.13
N ARG A 188 -17.90 -7.71 2.57
CA ARG A 188 -17.61 -8.26 3.91
C ARG A 188 -16.26 -8.95 4.05
N GLU A 189 -15.58 -9.34 2.97
CA GLU A 189 -14.26 -10.00 3.06
C GLU A 189 -13.09 -9.03 3.26
N ASP A 190 -13.31 -7.73 3.05
CA ASP A 190 -12.26 -6.76 2.80
C ASP A 190 -11.53 -6.23 4.06
N ARG A 191 -12.13 -6.37 5.26
CA ARG A 191 -11.50 -5.84 6.48
C ARG A 191 -10.34 -6.67 7.00
N ARG A 192 -10.23 -7.96 6.64
CA ARG A 192 -9.22 -8.87 7.23
C ARG A 192 -7.94 -9.00 6.41
N ARG A 193 -7.96 -8.73 5.10
CA ARG A 193 -6.76 -8.77 4.22
C ARG A 193 -6.11 -7.40 4.02
N MET A 194 -6.83 -6.31 4.26
CA MET A 194 -6.31 -4.93 4.14
C MET A 194 -5.18 -4.56 5.11
N ASP A 195 -4.98 -5.30 6.21
CA ASP A 195 -4.00 -4.96 7.25
C ASP A 195 -2.70 -5.79 7.19
N SER A 196 -2.62 -6.86 6.39
CA SER A 196 -1.45 -7.77 6.40
C SER A 196 -0.30 -7.35 5.46
N ASP A 197 -0.63 -6.72 4.33
CA ASP A 197 0.34 -6.26 3.32
C ASP A 197 0.63 -4.75 3.39
N TYR A 198 -0.23 -4.00 4.09
CA TYR A 198 -0.18 -2.55 4.13
C TYR A 198 0.19 -2.07 5.52
N GLY A 199 1.48 -1.86 5.75
CA GLY A 199 1.98 -1.09 6.90
C GLY A 199 1.29 0.29 7.02
N ARG A 200 0.19 0.33 7.76
CA ARG A 200 -0.20 1.31 8.77
C ARG A 200 0.21 2.78 8.58
N MET A 201 -0.29 3.46 7.55
CA MET A 201 -0.45 4.93 7.56
C MET A 201 -1.91 5.33 7.40
N ARG A 202 -2.64 5.40 8.53
CA ARG A 202 -3.90 6.15 8.61
C ARG A 202 -3.55 7.63 8.67
N PHE A 203 -3.77 8.36 7.59
CA PHE A 203 -3.86 9.82 7.63
C PHE A 203 -5.09 10.18 8.46
N ARG A 204 -4.87 10.83 9.60
CA ARG A 204 -5.91 11.38 10.46
C ARG A 204 -6.23 12.78 9.90
N GLY A 205 -7.43 12.98 9.36
CA GLY A 205 -7.88 14.32 9.01
C GLY A 205 -9.02 14.37 8.01
N GLN A 206 -10.26 14.22 8.49
CA GLN A 206 -11.38 15.07 8.08
C GLN A 206 -12.54 14.89 9.08
N PRO A 207 -13.13 15.98 9.62
CA PRO A 207 -14.24 15.90 10.56
C PRO A 207 -15.50 15.47 9.82
N ARG A 208 -16.09 14.33 10.23
CA ARG A 208 -17.38 13.88 9.71
C ARG A 208 -18.48 14.83 10.19
N ARG A 209 -19.08 15.56 9.24
CA ARG A 209 -20.32 16.31 9.43
C ARG A 209 -21.42 15.38 9.96
N ARG A 210 -21.99 15.77 11.08
CA ARG A 210 -23.03 15.06 11.84
C ARG A 210 -24.38 15.30 11.16
N ASN A 211 -24.81 14.38 10.29
CA ASN A 211 -26.19 14.41 9.76
C ASN A 211 -27.13 13.64 10.70
N MET A 212 -27.86 14.40 11.51
CA MET A 212 -29.10 13.98 12.16
C MET A 212 -30.12 13.55 11.10
N ARG A 213 -30.58 12.31 11.13
CA ARG A 213 -31.89 11.94 10.55
C ARG A 213 -32.67 11.05 11.52
N ARG A 214 -33.51 11.75 12.30
CA ARG A 214 -34.89 11.49 12.71
C ARG A 214 -35.35 10.02 12.77
N ARG A 215 -35.56 9.56 14.01
CA ARG A 215 -36.46 8.46 14.40
C ARG A 215 -37.88 8.70 13.85
N ARG A 216 -38.51 7.65 13.32
CA ARG A 216 -39.98 7.52 13.27
C ARG A 216 -40.41 6.19 13.91
N PRO A 217 -41.59 6.12 14.54
CA PRO A 217 -41.93 5.10 15.52
C PRO A 217 -42.66 3.90 14.92
N ARG A 218 -42.59 2.79 15.64
CA ARG A 218 -43.34 1.54 15.42
C ARG A 218 -44.85 1.80 15.36
N ARG A 219 -45.53 1.21 14.38
CA ARG A 219 -46.95 0.84 14.49
C ARG A 219 -47.07 -0.67 14.38
N ARG A 220 -47.87 -1.18 15.31
CA ARG A 220 -48.33 -2.54 15.53
C ARG A 220 -49.65 -2.66 14.75
N ASP A 221 -49.86 -3.74 14.01
CA ASP A 221 -51.18 -4.25 13.69
C ASP A 221 -51.09 -5.78 13.51
N GLU A 222 -52.00 -6.45 14.21
CA GLU A 222 -52.25 -7.90 14.25
C GLU A 222 -53.28 -8.25 13.15
N SER A 223 -53.15 -9.41 12.50
CA SER A 223 -54.26 -10.33 12.15
C SER A 223 -53.80 -11.53 11.30
N GLU A 224 -53.96 -12.72 11.89
CA GLU A 224 -54.56 -14.00 11.42
C GLU A 224 -54.75 -14.20 9.89
N ASN A 225 -54.59 -15.36 9.26
CA ASN A 225 -54.98 -16.72 9.65
C ASN A 225 -54.45 -17.78 8.62
N THR A 226 -54.52 -19.07 8.99
CA THR A 226 -54.51 -20.33 8.21
C THR A 226 -53.20 -20.75 7.52
N GLY A 227 -52.72 -22.00 7.54
CA GLY A 227 -53.22 -23.29 8.03
C GLY A 227 -52.43 -24.40 7.32
N ASP A 228 -52.01 -25.42 8.09
CA ASP A 228 -51.75 -26.83 7.76
C ASP A 228 -50.49 -27.28 6.96
N ASP A 229 -49.58 -27.88 7.73
CA ASP A 229 -49.00 -29.24 7.62
C ASP A 229 -48.45 -29.78 6.29
N GLU A 230 -47.14 -30.10 6.28
CA GLU A 230 -46.64 -31.47 6.06
C GLU A 230 -45.13 -31.57 6.41
N GLU A 231 -44.79 -32.55 7.24
CA GLU A 231 -43.45 -32.89 7.73
C GLU A 231 -42.61 -33.61 6.65
N HIS A 232 -41.30 -33.35 6.57
CA HIS A 232 -40.28 -34.39 6.32
C HIS A 232 -38.84 -33.93 6.70
N GLU A 233 -38.34 -34.60 7.74
CA GLU A 233 -37.00 -35.19 7.91
C GLU A 233 -35.69 -34.35 7.95
N ASP A 234 -35.09 -34.43 9.15
CA ASP A 234 -33.69 -34.78 9.41
C ASP A 234 -32.59 -33.71 9.21
N TYR A 235 -32.72 -32.58 9.92
CA TYR A 235 -31.63 -31.61 10.06
C TYR A 235 -30.66 -32.01 11.18
N ARG A 236 -29.67 -32.86 10.88
CA ARG A 236 -28.49 -33.02 11.76
C ARG A 236 -27.79 -31.65 11.90
N PRO A 237 -27.67 -31.06 13.11
CA PRO A 237 -26.98 -29.79 13.25
C PRO A 237 -25.51 -30.00 12.92
N ARG A 238 -25.07 -29.39 11.80
CA ARG A 238 -23.66 -29.29 11.42
C ARG A 238 -22.88 -28.79 12.63
N ARG A 239 -22.03 -29.66 13.20
CA ARG A 239 -21.04 -29.28 14.23
C ARG A 239 -20.35 -28.02 13.76
N ARG A 240 -20.66 -26.88 14.40
CA ARG A 240 -19.94 -25.63 14.22
C ARG A 240 -18.48 -25.94 14.58
N ARG A 241 -17.61 -26.06 13.57
CA ARG A 241 -16.17 -26.04 13.79
C ARG A 241 -15.87 -24.71 14.48
N GLY A 242 -15.52 -24.78 15.76
CA GLY A 242 -15.17 -23.60 16.55
C GLY A 242 -14.00 -22.84 15.91
N PRO A 243 -13.83 -21.55 16.22
CA PRO A 243 -12.71 -20.77 15.70
C PRO A 243 -11.40 -21.47 16.09
N ARG A 244 -10.54 -21.75 15.11
CA ARG A 244 -9.14 -22.10 15.38
C ARG A 244 -8.47 -20.89 16.00
N THR A 245 -8.43 -20.82 17.33
CA THR A 245 -7.57 -19.89 18.08
C THR A 245 -6.13 -20.30 17.82
N ARG A 246 -5.51 -19.73 16.77
CA ARG A 246 -4.05 -19.78 16.63
C ARG A 246 -3.46 -19.05 17.84
N ALA A 247 -2.47 -19.67 18.49
CA ALA A 247 -1.73 -19.03 19.57
C ALA A 247 -1.18 -17.66 19.10
N PRO A 248 -1.18 -16.63 19.96
CA PRO A 248 -0.65 -15.33 19.61
C PRO A 248 0.85 -15.44 19.28
N ILE A 249 1.27 -14.82 18.17
CA ILE A 249 2.68 -14.81 17.76
C ILE A 249 3.50 -14.01 18.79
N PRO A 250 4.55 -14.58 19.40
CA PRO A 250 5.43 -13.86 20.33
C PRO A 250 5.99 -12.60 19.68
N THR A 251 5.70 -11.44 20.28
CA THR A 251 5.99 -10.13 19.67
C THR A 251 6.55 -9.16 20.69
N LEU A 252 7.68 -8.52 20.37
CA LEU A 252 8.24 -7.38 21.09
C LEU A 252 7.84 -6.06 20.43
N PHE A 253 7.54 -5.06 21.25
CA PHE A 253 7.36 -3.67 20.86
C PHE A 253 8.66 -2.90 21.12
N VAL A 254 9.16 -2.19 20.11
CA VAL A 254 10.31 -1.30 20.21
C VAL A 254 9.85 0.12 19.92
N GLY A 255 9.69 0.96 20.94
CA GLY A 255 9.25 2.34 20.87
C GLY A 255 10.38 3.36 21.04
N SER A 256 9.99 4.63 21.10
CA SER A 256 10.90 5.79 21.23
C SER A 256 11.89 5.95 20.07
N ILE A 257 11.55 5.41 18.90
CA ILE A 257 12.37 5.54 17.70
C ILE A 257 12.23 6.96 17.14
N GLN A 258 13.36 7.65 16.94
CA GLN A 258 13.34 8.97 16.32
C GLN A 258 12.88 8.88 14.85
N ARG A 259 12.13 9.89 14.40
CA ARG A 259 11.59 9.95 13.02
C ARG A 259 12.66 9.92 11.92
N SER A 260 13.90 10.31 12.24
CA SER A 260 15.04 10.34 11.33
C SER A 260 15.78 9.01 11.21
N VAL A 261 15.59 8.09 12.15
CA VAL A 261 16.25 6.78 12.15
C VAL A 261 15.65 5.92 11.04
N ARG A 262 16.50 5.24 10.27
CA ARG A 262 16.07 4.33 9.20
C ARG A 262 15.93 2.89 9.70
N VAL A 263 15.11 2.10 9.01
CA VAL A 263 14.94 0.67 9.31
C VAL A 263 16.26 -0.11 9.21
N SER A 264 17.18 0.32 8.33
CA SER A 264 18.51 -0.29 8.20
C SER A 264 19.35 -0.13 9.46
N GLU A 265 19.27 1.02 10.12
CA GLU A 265 19.99 1.28 11.37
C GLU A 265 19.45 0.39 12.49
N LEU A 266 18.12 0.32 12.66
CA LEU A 266 17.51 -0.59 13.63
C LEU A 266 17.90 -2.05 13.36
N LYS A 267 17.86 -2.50 12.10
CA LYS A 267 18.26 -3.87 11.74
C LYS A 267 19.74 -4.14 12.01
N GLY A 268 20.61 -3.15 11.82
CA GLY A 268 22.04 -3.25 12.14
C GLY A 268 22.26 -3.50 13.63
N GLU A 269 21.65 -2.68 14.48
CA GLU A 269 21.79 -2.79 15.94
C GLU A 269 21.17 -4.07 16.51
N ILE A 270 20.02 -4.50 15.99
CA ILE A 270 19.37 -5.75 16.37
C ILE A 270 20.27 -6.96 16.04
N ARG A 271 20.86 -6.97 14.84
CA ARG A 271 21.80 -8.03 14.42
C ARG A 271 23.10 -8.00 15.22
N GLY A 272 23.59 -6.81 15.59
CA GLY A 272 24.76 -6.65 16.45
C GLY A 272 24.58 -7.23 17.86
N LYS A 273 23.33 -7.39 18.30
CA LYS A 273 22.96 -8.04 19.58
C LYS A 273 22.56 -9.52 19.42
N ASP A 274 22.82 -10.10 18.25
CA ASP A 274 22.50 -11.49 17.89
C ASP A 274 21.01 -11.86 18.02
N VAL A 275 20.12 -10.89 17.74
CA VAL A 275 18.67 -11.10 17.77
C VAL A 275 18.14 -11.21 16.34
N ASN A 276 17.48 -12.32 16.01
CA ASN A 276 17.04 -12.63 14.63
C ASN A 276 15.52 -12.88 14.54
N PRO A 277 14.69 -11.83 14.59
CA PRO A 277 13.24 -12.01 14.49
C PRO A 277 12.82 -12.47 13.08
N ILE A 278 11.80 -13.34 13.01
CA ILE A 278 11.18 -13.76 11.74
C ILE A 278 10.69 -12.54 10.95
N ARG A 279 10.10 -11.56 11.65
CA ARG A 279 9.54 -10.36 11.02
C ARG A 279 9.83 -9.10 11.81
N VAL A 280 10.26 -8.07 11.08
CA VAL A 280 10.42 -6.70 11.60
C VAL A 280 9.37 -5.81 10.97
N ILE A 281 8.38 -5.38 11.75
CA ILE A 281 7.30 -4.48 11.31
C ILE A 281 7.68 -3.04 11.68
N TRP A 282 8.29 -2.33 10.74
CA TRP A 282 8.78 -0.97 10.93
C TRP A 282 7.67 0.09 10.82
N ASN A 283 7.53 0.93 11.86
CA ASN A 283 6.63 2.10 11.86
C ASN A 283 7.39 3.38 12.27
N GLY A 284 8.52 3.68 11.63
CA GLY A 284 9.40 4.81 12.00
C GLY A 284 8.71 6.19 12.06
N ALA A 285 7.73 6.45 11.20
CA ALA A 285 6.95 7.70 11.25
C ALA A 285 6.13 7.85 12.54
N LYS A 286 5.72 6.72 13.15
CA LYS A 286 5.02 6.66 14.44
C LYS A 286 5.98 6.43 15.62
N GLY A 287 7.28 6.29 15.35
CA GLY A 287 8.31 6.12 16.36
C GLY A 287 8.33 4.75 17.03
N TYR A 288 7.87 3.69 16.35
CA TYR A 288 7.96 2.32 16.89
C TYR A 288 8.19 1.25 15.82
N SER A 289 8.57 0.05 16.26
CA SER A 289 8.71 -1.17 15.47
C SER A 289 8.16 -2.36 16.26
N LEU A 290 7.73 -3.42 15.58
CA LEU A 290 7.36 -4.70 16.21
C LEU A 290 8.29 -5.79 15.70
N LEU A 291 8.80 -6.62 16.60
CA LEU A 291 9.66 -7.77 16.28
C LEU A 291 8.88 -9.05 16.60
N GLN A 292 8.68 -9.90 15.61
CA GLN A 292 7.97 -11.17 15.77
C GLN A 292 8.96 -12.33 15.77
N PHE A 293 8.77 -13.26 16.70
CA PHE A 293 9.62 -14.42 16.93
C PHE A 293 8.85 -15.71 16.72
N GLN A 294 9.58 -16.81 16.52
CA GLN A 294 8.94 -18.12 16.36
C GLN A 294 8.43 -18.62 17.71
N GLU A 295 9.30 -18.53 18.72
CA GLU A 295 9.10 -19.12 20.03
C GLU A 295 9.09 -18.04 21.12
N MET A 296 8.39 -18.33 22.22
CA MET A 296 8.32 -17.41 23.36
C MET A 296 9.69 -17.24 24.05
N GLN A 297 10.49 -18.31 24.10
CA GLN A 297 11.83 -18.30 24.69
C GLN A 297 12.78 -17.36 23.93
N GLU A 298 12.72 -17.38 22.60
CA GLU A 298 13.51 -16.51 21.73
C GLU A 298 13.12 -15.04 21.94
N MET A 299 11.83 -14.75 22.10
CA MET A 299 11.32 -13.42 22.39
C MET A 299 11.79 -12.90 23.77
N GLU A 300 11.88 -13.78 24.78
CA GLU A 300 12.36 -13.40 26.12
C GLU A 300 13.86 -13.13 26.13
N ALA A 301 14.67 -13.99 25.50
CA ALA A 301 16.10 -13.74 25.31
C ALA A 301 16.34 -12.42 24.55
N ALA A 302 15.53 -12.14 23.52
CA ALA A 302 15.58 -10.89 22.78
C ALA A 302 15.17 -9.67 23.61
N LEU A 303 14.23 -9.79 24.55
CA LEU A 303 13.84 -8.69 25.44
C LEU A 303 15.02 -8.28 26.32
N ASP A 304 15.71 -9.26 26.92
CA ASP A 304 16.86 -9.01 27.79
C ASP A 304 18.04 -8.41 26.99
N ALA A 305 18.31 -8.93 25.79
CA ALA A 305 19.37 -8.43 24.93
C ALA A 305 19.12 -6.97 24.45
N LEU A 306 17.85 -6.63 24.18
CA LEU A 306 17.46 -5.34 23.61
C LEU A 306 17.05 -4.29 24.65
N GLN A 307 17.03 -4.61 25.95
CA GLN A 307 16.60 -3.67 27.01
C GLN A 307 17.46 -2.38 27.08
N ASN A 308 18.72 -2.47 26.66
CA ASN A 308 19.66 -1.34 26.57
C ASN A 308 19.96 -0.96 25.10
N LEU A 309 19.02 -1.21 24.19
CA LEU A 309 19.19 -0.83 22.78
C LEU A 309 19.22 0.69 22.65
N GLU A 310 20.30 1.20 22.05
CA GLU A 310 20.52 2.63 21.86
C GLU A 310 20.79 2.91 20.38
N ILE A 311 20.10 3.91 19.83
CA ILE A 311 20.36 4.38 18.47
C ILE A 311 20.66 5.87 18.54
N ARG A 312 21.84 6.27 18.07
CA ARG A 312 22.31 7.67 18.02
C ARG A 312 22.20 8.40 19.37
N GLY A 313 22.65 7.78 20.45
CA GLY A 313 22.65 8.45 21.76
C GLY A 313 21.32 8.35 22.52
N ARG A 314 20.30 7.66 21.98
CA ARG A 314 18.97 7.56 22.61
C ARG A 314 18.53 6.12 22.81
N LYS A 315 18.19 5.80 24.07
CA LYS A 315 17.64 4.51 24.45
C LYS A 315 16.25 4.31 23.85
N LEU A 316 16.04 3.14 23.26
CA LEU A 316 14.75 2.70 22.76
C LEU A 316 13.97 1.99 23.85
N ARG A 317 12.64 2.04 23.78
CA ARG A 317 11.75 1.38 24.75
C ARG A 317 11.39 -0.01 24.24
N VAL A 318 11.87 -1.07 24.87
CA VAL A 318 11.57 -2.45 24.46
C VAL A 318 10.63 -3.11 25.47
N GLU A 319 9.49 -3.63 25.01
CA GLU A 319 8.46 -4.24 25.87
C GLU A 319 7.77 -5.42 25.19
N LYS A 320 7.21 -6.35 25.97
CA LYS A 320 6.32 -7.40 25.44
C LYS A 320 5.04 -6.75 24.88
N SER A 321 4.64 -7.13 23.66
CA SER A 321 3.45 -6.56 23.03
C SER A 321 2.17 -7.15 23.61
N ASN A 322 1.44 -6.38 24.42
CA ASN A 322 0.09 -6.74 24.88
C ASN A 322 -0.95 -6.59 23.76
N ARG A 323 -1.05 -7.58 22.87
CA ARG A 323 -2.18 -7.70 21.93
C ARG A 323 -2.99 -8.98 22.18
N LEU A 324 -3.75 -8.93 23.27
CA LEU A 324 -5.01 -9.65 23.45
C LEU A 324 -6.12 -8.62 23.69
N LYS A 325 -6.41 -7.80 22.68
CA LYS A 325 -7.73 -7.16 22.51
C LYS A 325 -8.04 -7.14 21.02
N HIS A 326 -8.89 -8.09 20.64
CA HIS A 326 -9.77 -7.95 19.48
C HIS A 326 -10.61 -6.69 19.76
N ASP A 327 -10.69 -5.76 18.81
CA ASP A 327 -11.59 -4.60 18.87
C ASP A 327 -13.05 -5.10 18.71
N ASP A 328 -13.60 -5.66 19.79
CA ASP A 328 -15.03 -5.93 19.99
C ASP A 328 -15.42 -5.36 21.37
N SER A 329 -15.46 -4.03 21.50
CA SER A 329 -16.17 -3.35 22.58
C SER A 329 -16.40 -1.88 22.26
N ASP A 330 -17.31 -1.59 21.33
CA ASP A 330 -18.07 -0.33 21.31
C ASP A 330 -19.54 -0.69 21.47
N ASN A 331 -19.93 -1.04 22.70
CA ASN A 331 -21.29 -0.95 23.21
C ASN A 331 -21.29 -1.24 24.72
N ALA A 332 -21.07 -0.20 25.52
CA ALA A 332 -21.64 -0.10 26.86
C ALA A 332 -21.74 1.38 27.23
N HIS A 333 -22.98 1.81 27.38
CA HIS A 333 -23.41 3.10 27.87
C HIS A 333 -22.82 3.43 29.24
N ASP A 334 -22.22 4.62 29.39
CA ASP A 334 -22.14 5.29 30.69
C ASP A 334 -23.52 5.87 31.01
N GLY A 335 -24.22 5.23 31.95
CA GLY A 335 -25.28 5.85 32.73
C GLY A 335 -24.65 6.56 33.91
N VAL A 336 -24.62 7.89 33.86
CA VAL A 336 -24.33 8.74 35.03
C VAL A 336 -25.66 8.95 35.75
N VAL A 337 -25.79 8.37 36.95
CA VAL A 337 -26.84 8.70 37.90
C VAL A 337 -26.23 9.68 38.90
N ASP A 338 -26.84 10.86 38.97
CA ASP A 338 -26.67 11.85 40.03
C ASP A 338 -26.90 11.23 41.40
N GLU A 339 -26.00 11.49 42.36
CA GLU A 339 -26.41 11.62 43.75
C GLU A 339 -25.72 12.85 44.36
N LYS A 340 -26.57 13.84 44.64
CA LYS A 340 -26.29 15.00 45.48
C LYS A 340 -26.12 14.54 46.93
N ALA A 341 -25.21 15.17 47.65
CA ALA A 341 -25.29 15.31 49.09
C ALA A 341 -25.54 16.81 49.37
N ASP A 342 -26.73 17.14 49.85
CA ASP A 342 -26.97 18.33 50.65
C ASP A 342 -27.13 17.85 52.11
N ASP A 343 -26.76 18.71 53.07
CA ASP A 343 -26.74 18.51 54.53
C ASP A 343 -27.78 17.56 55.17
#